data_AF-A0A7X6SZ52-F1
#
_entry.id   AF-A0A7X6SZ52-F1
#
_cell.length_a   1.000
_cell.length_b   1.000
_cell.length_c   1.000
_cell.angle_alpha   90.00
_cell.angle_beta   90.00
_cell.angle_gamma   90.00
#
_symmetry.space_group_name_H-M   'P 1'
#
loop_
_entity.id
_entity.type
_entity.pdbx_description
1 polymer ?
#
loop_
_entity_poly.entity_id
_entity_poly.type
_entity_poly.pdbx_seq_one_letter_code
_entity_poly.pdbx_strand_id
1 'polypeptide(L)'
;MAEKDSKKKRRPPATGPGPRPGVIESAKDVKGAFKRLIAYFGAQKILLVISAIIIFVSVSLSVTGPAVLGRAITDYLEKEPNLVLFLRQVIILIIIYAGAWITEAFTRIVLIRVSNNILFRMRQDAFNHIQGLSMSYFDREDVGEIMSRLTNDIEAIEQGVNNVFSEGLRGLLSVIMTLGAMITLNIRLTLVVVATVPVMAYVAATIGIRVRKAFRVNQQKVADLSSKIEESISGVKVIKTFGMEKAEINDFNRVSIEARDAGTIAEMLSHIFMPVMQLITSVILALLVGIGGYLVLKNSTVFSIGLLTSFIMYSRNFLWPIQQITGIYNVIQSALAGAERVFEILDTRPVVVERPEPVPFSEGDIVFNGVHFAYEEGKPVLEDINLTVPHGNVIAIVGPTGAGKTTLINLLSRFYDINKG
;
A
#
# COMPACT_ATOMS: atom_id res chain seq x y z
N MET A 1 -38.85 -39.31 -6.62
CA MET A 1 -38.15 -39.64 -5.36
C MET A 1 -36.66 -39.53 -5.66
N ALA A 2 -35.99 -38.53 -5.06
CA ALA A 2 -34.55 -38.23 -5.03
C ALA A 2 -33.82 -37.97 -6.37
N GLU A 3 -33.95 -36.75 -6.88
CA GLU A 3 -32.97 -36.12 -7.79
C GLU A 3 -31.97 -35.34 -6.93
N LYS A 4 -30.69 -35.75 -6.95
CA LYS A 4 -29.61 -35.17 -6.14
C LYS A 4 -29.04 -33.94 -6.82
N ASP A 5 -29.11 -32.82 -6.10
CA ASP A 5 -28.44 -31.54 -6.33
C ASP A 5 -26.98 -31.68 -6.81
N SER A 6 -26.68 -31.10 -7.98
CA SER A 6 -25.31 -30.69 -8.35
C SER A 6 -25.29 -29.18 -8.61
N LYS A 7 -25.30 -28.39 -7.53
CA LYS A 7 -25.04 -26.95 -7.62
C LYS A 7 -23.55 -26.70 -7.89
N LYS A 8 -23.16 -26.73 -9.17
CA LYS A 8 -21.95 -26.03 -9.64
C LYS A 8 -22.20 -24.52 -9.48
N LYS A 9 -21.58 -23.90 -8.48
CA LYS A 9 -21.44 -22.44 -8.38
C LYS A 9 -20.65 -21.95 -9.61
N ARG A 10 -21.34 -21.54 -10.66
CA ARG A 10 -20.75 -20.69 -11.71
C ARG A 10 -20.48 -19.33 -11.07
N ARG A 11 -19.21 -18.95 -10.92
CA ARG A 11 -18.84 -17.55 -10.68
C ARG A 11 -19.29 -16.74 -11.90
N PRO A 12 -20.04 -15.65 -11.74
CA PRO A 12 -20.41 -14.79 -12.86
C PRO A 12 -19.18 -14.07 -13.42
N PRO A 13 -19.20 -13.66 -14.70
CA PRO A 13 -18.09 -12.93 -15.31
C PRO A 13 -17.89 -11.59 -14.60
N ALA A 14 -16.64 -11.30 -14.25
CA ALA A 14 -16.21 -10.07 -13.58
C ALA A 14 -16.35 -8.85 -14.52
N THR A 15 -17.56 -8.32 -14.66
CA THR A 15 -17.75 -6.92 -15.06
C THR A 15 -17.57 -6.06 -13.82
N GLY A 16 -16.36 -5.52 -13.65
CA GLY A 16 -15.92 -4.85 -12.44
C GLY A 16 -16.73 -3.59 -12.10
N PRO A 17 -17.18 -3.44 -10.85
CA PRO A 17 -17.30 -2.13 -10.22
C PRO A 17 -15.88 -1.58 -10.01
N GLY A 18 -15.72 -0.25 -10.07
CA GLY A 18 -14.47 0.45 -9.77
C GLY A 18 -13.84 0.02 -8.43
N PRO A 19 -12.59 0.44 -8.16
CA PRO A 19 -11.74 -0.16 -7.14
C PRO A 19 -12.50 -0.27 -5.81
N ARG A 20 -12.89 -1.49 -5.44
CA ARG A 20 -13.28 -1.78 -4.06
C ARG A 20 -12.10 -1.31 -3.22
N PRO A 21 -12.28 -0.49 -2.17
CA PRO A 21 -11.26 -0.34 -1.15
C PRO A 21 -11.01 -1.75 -0.64
N GLY A 22 -9.94 -2.37 -1.13
CA GLY A 22 -9.64 -3.76 -0.87
C GLY A 22 -9.60 -3.92 0.63
N VAL A 23 -10.28 -4.95 1.14
CA VAL A 23 -9.90 -5.48 2.44
C VAL A 23 -8.41 -5.74 2.32
N ILE A 24 -7.60 -5.00 3.10
CA ILE A 24 -6.16 -5.20 3.15
C ILE A 24 -5.97 -6.62 3.66
N GLU A 25 -5.87 -7.59 2.76
CA GLU A 25 -5.57 -8.96 3.10
C GLU A 25 -4.15 -8.95 3.67
N SER A 26 -4.01 -9.32 4.93
CA SER A 26 -2.70 -9.40 5.57
C SER A 26 -1.87 -10.48 4.88
N ALA A 27 -0.60 -10.17 4.60
CA ALA A 27 0.31 -11.13 3.99
C ALA A 27 0.43 -12.42 4.83
N LYS A 28 0.42 -13.60 4.18
CA LYS A 28 0.55 -14.91 4.84
C LYS A 28 2.01 -15.19 5.20
N ASP A 29 2.96 -14.85 4.33
CA ASP A 29 4.40 -14.86 4.60
C ASP A 29 5.05 -13.47 4.50
N VAL A 30 4.80 -12.67 5.53
CA VAL A 30 5.36 -11.32 5.71
C VAL A 30 6.90 -11.32 5.63
N LYS A 31 7.56 -12.36 6.18
CA LYS A 31 9.03 -12.42 6.27
C LYS A 31 9.66 -12.75 4.92
N GLY A 32 9.08 -13.70 4.19
CA GLY A 32 9.52 -14.06 2.84
C GLY A 32 9.37 -12.91 1.85
N ALA A 33 8.19 -12.27 1.84
CA ALA A 33 7.92 -11.10 0.99
C ALA A 33 8.89 -9.95 1.30
N PHE A 34 9.10 -9.63 2.58
CA PHE A 34 10.04 -8.58 2.99
C PHE A 34 11.48 -8.87 2.55
N LYS A 35 11.97 -10.10 2.75
CA LYS A 35 13.34 -10.50 2.34
C LYS A 35 13.56 -10.36 0.83
N ARG A 36 12.56 -10.72 0.02
CA ARG A 36 12.63 -10.60 -1.44
C ARG A 36 12.54 -9.16 -1.92
N LEU A 37 11.68 -8.34 -1.28
CA LEU A 37 11.66 -6.90 -1.53
C LEU A 37 13.04 -6.28 -1.26
N ILE A 38 13.71 -6.65 -0.15
CA ILE A 38 15.09 -6.22 0.14
C ILE A 38 16.06 -6.58 -0.98
N ALA A 39 15.90 -7.73 -1.66
CA ALA A 39 16.74 -8.07 -2.80
C ALA A 39 16.55 -7.10 -3.98
N TYR A 40 15.30 -6.70 -4.28
CA TYR A 40 15.01 -5.66 -5.27
C TYR A 40 15.59 -4.29 -4.87
N PHE A 41 15.50 -3.92 -3.59
CA PHE A 41 16.16 -2.72 -3.05
C PHE A 41 17.68 -2.79 -3.13
N GLY A 42 18.26 -3.98 -2.97
CA GLY A 42 19.71 -4.22 -3.00
C GLY A 42 20.36 -3.80 -4.31
N ALA A 43 19.61 -3.83 -5.42
CA ALA A 43 20.07 -3.33 -6.72
C ALA A 43 20.30 -1.80 -6.74
N GLN A 44 19.65 -1.06 -5.85
CA GLN A 44 19.75 0.41 -5.71
C GLN A 44 20.41 0.82 -4.38
N LYS A 45 21.17 -0.08 -3.73
CA LYS A 45 21.75 0.13 -2.39
C LYS A 45 22.56 1.42 -2.26
N ILE A 46 23.29 1.82 -3.31
CA ILE A 46 24.11 3.04 -3.31
C ILE A 46 23.22 4.28 -3.19
N LEU A 47 22.16 4.37 -3.99
CA LEU A 47 21.23 5.50 -3.94
C LEU A 47 20.48 5.54 -2.61
N LEU A 48 20.08 4.39 -2.06
CA LEU A 48 19.44 4.32 -0.74
C LEU A 48 20.37 4.78 0.39
N VAL A 49 21.65 4.39 0.36
CA VAL A 49 22.64 4.86 1.34
C VAL A 49 22.89 6.37 1.18
N ILE A 50 23.03 6.87 -0.05
CA ILE A 50 23.14 8.31 -0.31
C ILE A 50 21.92 9.05 0.23
N SER A 51 20.71 8.58 -0.06
CA SER A 51 19.47 9.16 0.47
C SER A 51 19.47 9.16 2.01
N ALA A 52 19.85 8.06 2.67
CA ALA A 52 19.91 8.01 4.13
C ALA A 52 20.88 9.04 4.72
N ILE A 53 22.05 9.25 4.10
CA ILE A 53 23.02 10.27 4.51
C ILE A 53 22.45 11.67 4.31
N ILE A 54 21.81 11.95 3.17
CA ILE A 54 21.23 13.28 2.90
C ILE A 54 20.05 13.55 3.83
N ILE A 55 19.22 12.55 4.15
CA ILE A 55 18.17 12.66 5.17
C ILE A 55 18.79 13.02 6.52
N PHE A 56 19.85 12.32 6.92
CA PHE A 56 20.53 12.62 8.19
C PHE A 56 21.03 14.06 8.24
N VAL A 57 21.66 14.55 7.17
CA VAL A 57 22.13 15.95 7.06
C VAL A 57 20.95 16.94 7.08
N SER A 58 19.92 16.69 6.27
CA SER A 58 18.72 17.54 6.19
C SER A 58 18.03 17.67 7.55
N VAL A 59 17.81 16.54 8.23
CA VAL A 59 17.20 16.54 9.56
C VAL A 59 18.12 17.23 10.58
N SER A 60 19.43 16.98 10.55
CA SER A 60 20.38 17.66 11.44
C SER A 60 20.34 19.19 11.28
N LEU A 61 20.29 19.70 10.04
CA LEU A 61 20.14 21.12 9.75
C LEU A 61 18.81 21.67 10.29
N SER A 62 17.70 20.95 10.06
CA SER A 62 16.37 21.35 10.54
C SER A 62 16.27 21.40 12.07
N VAL A 63 16.94 20.46 12.76
CA VAL A 63 16.99 20.39 14.23
C VAL A 63 17.92 21.46 14.80
N THR A 64 18.95 21.89 14.07
CA THR A 64 19.86 22.94 14.54
C THR A 64 19.18 24.32 14.58
N GLY A 65 18.26 24.59 13.65
CA GLY A 65 17.60 25.89 13.49
C GLY A 65 16.96 26.45 14.78
N PRO A 66 16.09 25.69 15.49
CA PRO A 66 15.48 26.15 16.73
C PRO A 66 16.48 26.52 17.85
N ALA A 67 17.57 25.77 18.01
CA ALA A 67 18.60 26.09 19.01
C ALA A 67 19.39 27.35 18.63
N VAL A 68 19.73 27.53 17.35
CA VAL A 68 20.40 28.75 16.86
C VAL A 68 19.52 29.97 17.08
N LEU A 69 18.23 29.88 16.76
CA LEU A 69 17.28 30.96 16.97
C LEU A 69 17.13 31.31 18.47
N GLY A 70 17.01 30.30 19.33
CA GLY A 70 16.90 30.54 20.77
C GLY A 70 18.16 31.16 21.37
N ARG A 71 19.35 30.74 20.96
CA ARG A 71 20.60 31.39 21.36
C ARG A 71 20.68 32.82 20.86
N ALA A 72 20.32 33.07 19.60
CA ALA A 72 20.32 34.41 19.03
C ALA A 72 19.38 35.37 19.79
N ILE A 73 18.21 34.90 20.21
CA ILE A 73 17.29 35.68 21.06
C ILE A 73 17.90 35.94 22.45
N THR A 74 18.46 34.90 23.08
CA THR A 74 19.01 35.01 24.43
C THR A 74 20.22 35.96 24.48
N ASP A 75 21.15 35.81 23.55
CA ASP A 75 22.42 36.53 23.61
C ASP A 75 22.31 37.94 23.01
N TYR A 76 21.54 38.14 21.93
CA TYR A 76 21.52 39.40 21.18
C TYR A 76 20.24 40.24 21.32
N LEU A 77 19.19 39.74 21.98
CA LEU A 77 18.00 40.54 22.33
C LEU A 77 17.81 40.69 23.83
N GLU A 78 18.12 39.66 24.62
CA GLU A 78 17.83 39.64 26.05
C GLU A 78 19.03 40.11 26.91
N LYS A 79 20.21 39.52 26.71
CA LYS A 79 21.41 39.84 27.52
C LYS A 79 22.15 41.09 27.02
N GLU A 80 22.57 41.07 25.76
CA GLU A 80 23.32 42.18 25.14
C GLU A 80 22.64 42.59 23.83
N PRO A 81 21.68 43.53 23.87
CA PRO A 81 20.91 43.94 22.70
C PRO A 81 21.82 44.44 21.57
N ASN A 82 21.97 43.63 20.51
CA ASN A 82 22.77 43.95 19.34
C ASN A 82 22.06 43.48 18.07
N LEU A 83 21.35 44.41 17.44
CA LEU A 83 20.56 44.17 16.23
C LEU A 83 21.41 43.67 15.06
N VAL A 84 22.66 44.12 14.92
CA VAL A 84 23.53 43.72 13.80
C VAL A 84 23.94 42.25 13.95
N LEU A 85 24.34 41.83 15.15
CA LEU A 85 24.68 40.44 15.43
C LEU A 85 23.45 39.53 15.36
N PHE A 86 22.29 39.99 15.82
CA PHE A 86 21.04 39.27 15.66
C PHE A 86 20.68 39.05 14.18
N LEU A 87 20.72 40.10 13.35
CA LEU A 87 20.45 40.00 11.91
C LEU A 87 21.43 39.03 11.22
N ARG A 88 22.70 39.03 11.63
CA ARG A 88 23.68 38.04 11.15
C ARG A 88 23.26 36.60 11.48
N GLN A 89 22.77 36.35 12.68
CA GLN A 89 22.26 35.01 13.05
C GLN A 89 21.00 34.64 12.27
N VAL A 90 20.11 35.60 12.00
CA VAL A 90 18.93 35.37 11.16
C VAL A 90 19.34 34.98 9.73
N ILE A 91 20.36 35.63 9.15
CA ILE A 91 20.90 35.25 7.84
C ILE A 91 21.49 33.83 7.87
N ILE A 92 22.25 33.48 8.91
CA ILE A 92 22.76 32.12 9.11
C ILE A 92 21.60 31.11 9.18
N LEU A 93 20.53 31.45 9.90
CA LEU A 93 19.34 30.61 10.04
C LEU A 93 18.63 30.42 8.69
N ILE A 94 18.53 31.47 7.87
CA ILE A 94 17.99 31.39 6.50
C ILE A 94 18.84 30.44 5.66
N ILE A 95 20.18 30.53 5.74
CA ILE A 95 21.09 29.64 5.01
C ILE A 95 20.93 28.19 5.48
N ILE A 96 20.79 27.94 6.79
CA ILE A 96 20.56 26.60 7.36
C ILE A 96 19.25 26.02 6.83
N TYR A 97 18.14 26.78 6.88
CA TYR A 97 16.86 26.29 6.40
C TYR A 97 16.81 26.14 4.88
N ALA A 98 17.47 27.02 4.13
CA ALA A 98 17.63 26.86 2.69
C ALA A 98 18.42 25.58 2.36
N GLY A 99 19.50 25.29 3.10
CA GLY A 99 20.25 24.04 2.97
C GLY A 99 19.41 22.81 3.34
N ALA A 100 18.62 22.87 4.41
CA ALA A 100 17.69 21.81 4.80
C ALA A 100 16.64 21.55 3.72
N TRP A 101 16.08 22.61 3.13
CA TRP A 101 15.10 22.53 2.05
C TRP A 101 15.69 21.97 0.75
N ILE A 102 16.88 22.42 0.35
CA ILE A 102 17.59 21.91 -0.85
C ILE A 102 17.89 20.42 -0.69
N THR A 103 18.42 20.03 0.47
CA THR A 103 18.74 18.61 0.76
C THR A 103 17.48 17.75 0.82
N GLU A 104 16.37 18.27 1.35
CA GLU A 104 15.07 17.59 1.33
C GLU A 104 14.54 17.42 -0.10
N ALA A 105 14.55 18.48 -0.90
CA ALA A 105 14.13 18.43 -2.30
C ALA A 105 14.96 17.43 -3.11
N PHE A 106 16.29 17.45 -2.93
CA PHE A 106 17.18 16.51 -3.59
C PHE A 106 16.92 15.06 -3.17
N THR A 107 16.78 14.81 -1.86
CA THR A 107 16.43 13.47 -1.35
C THR A 107 15.13 12.96 -1.96
N ARG A 108 14.11 13.83 -2.06
CA ARG A 108 12.82 13.48 -2.65
C ARG A 108 12.96 13.03 -4.10
N ILE A 109 13.74 13.76 -4.89
CA ILE A 109 14.02 13.40 -6.29
C ILE A 109 14.73 12.04 -6.38
N VAL A 110 15.75 11.81 -5.53
CA VAL A 110 16.48 10.53 -5.50
C VAL A 110 15.55 9.37 -5.12
N LEU A 111 14.72 9.52 -4.08
CA LEU A 111 13.79 8.47 -3.64
C LEU A 111 12.72 8.17 -4.69
N ILE A 112 12.18 9.19 -5.37
CA ILE A 112 11.24 8.98 -6.49
C ILE A 112 11.91 8.18 -7.61
N ARG A 113 13.17 8.48 -7.94
CA ARG A 113 13.90 7.74 -8.97
C ARG A 113 14.18 6.29 -8.54
N VAL A 114 14.54 6.06 -7.28
CA VAL A 114 14.72 4.70 -6.72
C VAL A 114 13.41 3.92 -6.78
N SER A 115 12.31 4.52 -6.31
CA SER A 115 10.98 3.90 -6.29
C SER A 115 10.54 3.49 -7.70
N ASN A 116 10.64 4.39 -8.68
CA ASN A 116 10.28 4.12 -10.07
C ASN A 116 11.18 3.06 -10.74
N ASN A 117 12.47 3.03 -10.44
CA ASN A 117 13.37 2.00 -10.97
C ASN A 117 13.02 0.61 -10.44
N ILE A 118 12.61 0.52 -9.17
CA ILE A 118 12.15 -0.73 -8.56
C ILE A 118 10.81 -1.15 -9.18
N LEU A 119 9.85 -0.23 -9.28
CA LEU A 119 8.57 -0.44 -9.94
C LEU A 119 8.76 -0.97 -11.38
N PHE A 120 9.62 -0.32 -12.15
CA PHE A 120 9.94 -0.71 -13.53
C PHE A 120 10.47 -2.14 -13.61
N ARG A 121 11.44 -2.49 -12.77
CA ARG A 121 12.00 -3.86 -12.73
C ARG A 121 10.96 -4.90 -12.33
N MET A 122 10.19 -4.63 -11.27
CA MET A 122 9.15 -5.57 -10.84
C MET A 122 8.09 -5.78 -11.93
N ARG A 123 7.65 -4.71 -12.60
CA ARG A 123 6.73 -4.82 -13.76
C ARG A 123 7.35 -5.59 -14.90
N GLN A 124 8.61 -5.33 -15.23
CA GLN A 124 9.32 -6.02 -16.30
C GLN A 124 9.48 -7.51 -16.00
N ASP A 125 9.94 -7.87 -14.80
CA ASP A 125 10.13 -9.26 -14.38
C ASP A 125 8.79 -10.02 -14.38
N ALA A 126 7.74 -9.42 -13.80
CA ALA A 126 6.43 -10.04 -13.76
C ALA A 126 5.82 -10.19 -15.16
N PHE A 127 5.94 -9.18 -16.03
CA PHE A 127 5.43 -9.24 -17.39
C PHE A 127 6.19 -10.25 -18.27
N ASN A 128 7.52 -10.33 -18.14
CA ASN A 128 8.32 -11.33 -18.84
C ASN A 128 8.00 -12.74 -18.37
N HIS A 129 7.82 -12.92 -17.06
CA HIS A 129 7.49 -14.22 -16.48
C HIS A 129 6.11 -14.71 -16.92
N ILE A 130 5.10 -13.82 -16.89
CA ILE A 130 3.73 -14.15 -17.31
C ILE A 130 3.69 -14.62 -18.77
N GLN A 131 4.47 -14.00 -19.67
CA GLN A 131 4.55 -14.44 -21.07
C GLN A 131 5.10 -15.86 -21.23
N GLY A 132 5.87 -16.36 -20.25
CA GLY A 132 6.38 -17.72 -20.23
C GLY A 132 5.46 -18.74 -19.56
N LEU A 133 4.32 -18.31 -18.99
CA LEU A 133 3.37 -19.23 -18.36
C LEU A 133 2.52 -19.96 -19.39
N SER A 134 2.13 -21.20 -19.08
CA SER A 134 1.28 -22.02 -19.94
C SER A 134 -0.16 -21.51 -19.97
N MET A 135 -0.90 -21.83 -21.05
CA MET A 135 -2.34 -21.47 -21.19
C MET A 135 -3.19 -21.94 -20.01
N SER A 136 -2.79 -23.04 -19.35
CA SER A 136 -3.44 -23.53 -18.12
C SER A 136 -3.51 -22.49 -16.99
N TYR A 137 -2.56 -21.55 -16.92
CA TYR A 137 -2.59 -20.47 -15.93
C TYR A 137 -3.67 -19.45 -16.30
N PHE A 138 -3.72 -19.01 -17.55
CA PHE A 138 -4.67 -18.01 -18.05
C PHE A 138 -6.12 -18.50 -18.10
N ASP A 139 -6.33 -19.82 -18.24
CA ASP A 139 -7.67 -20.40 -18.18
C ASP A 139 -8.18 -20.57 -16.73
N ARG A 140 -7.29 -20.50 -15.72
CA ARG A 140 -7.64 -20.61 -14.29
C ARG A 140 -7.76 -19.26 -13.60
N GLU A 141 -6.88 -18.32 -13.94
CA GLU A 141 -6.80 -17.01 -13.32
C GLU A 141 -7.53 -15.96 -14.16
N ASP A 142 -8.34 -15.13 -13.53
CA ASP A 142 -9.03 -14.03 -14.22
C ASP A 142 -8.01 -13.00 -14.74
N VAL A 143 -8.12 -12.63 -16.02
CA VAL A 143 -7.23 -11.61 -16.63
C VAL A 143 -7.23 -10.30 -15.84
N GLY A 144 -8.39 -9.92 -15.27
CA GLY A 144 -8.49 -8.75 -14.41
C GLY A 144 -7.69 -8.85 -13.11
N GLU A 145 -7.58 -10.05 -12.52
CA GLU A 145 -6.79 -10.31 -11.32
C GLU A 145 -5.29 -10.20 -11.64
N ILE A 146 -4.85 -10.78 -12.77
CA ILE A 146 -3.47 -10.65 -13.25
C ILE A 146 -3.11 -9.17 -13.45
N MET A 147 -3.99 -8.41 -14.11
CA MET A 147 -3.78 -6.98 -14.34
C MET A 147 -3.70 -6.20 -13.02
N SER A 148 -4.61 -6.46 -12.07
CA SER A 148 -4.59 -5.80 -10.76
C SER A 148 -3.29 -6.08 -10.00
N ARG A 149 -2.77 -7.31 -10.06
CA ARG A 149 -1.49 -7.66 -9.45
C ARG A 149 -0.30 -6.94 -10.12
N LEU A 150 -0.34 -6.72 -11.43
CA LEU A 150 0.71 -5.99 -12.16
C LEU A 150 0.64 -4.46 -12.00
N THR A 151 -0.54 -3.93 -11.69
CA THR A 151 -0.75 -2.49 -11.54
C THR A 151 -0.85 -2.11 -10.06
N ASN A 152 -1.98 -2.39 -9.43
CA ASN A 152 -2.36 -1.92 -8.10
C ASN A 152 -1.41 -2.45 -7.02
N ASP A 153 -1.03 -3.73 -7.08
CA ASP A 153 -0.19 -4.33 -6.04
C ASP A 153 1.25 -3.83 -6.13
N ILE A 154 1.79 -3.67 -7.35
CA ILE A 154 3.12 -3.08 -7.53
C ILE A 154 3.11 -1.59 -7.14
N GLU A 155 2.01 -0.87 -7.39
CA GLU A 155 1.83 0.51 -6.91
C GLU A 155 1.73 0.60 -5.38
N ALA A 156 1.07 -0.36 -4.71
CA ALA A 156 1.06 -0.42 -3.26
C ALA A 156 2.48 -0.62 -2.69
N ILE A 157 3.31 -1.43 -3.36
CA ILE A 157 4.73 -1.60 -3.02
C ILE A 157 5.47 -0.26 -3.16
N GLU A 158 5.31 0.43 -4.29
CA GLU A 158 5.89 1.75 -4.59
C GLU A 158 5.56 2.77 -3.48
N GLN A 159 4.28 2.89 -3.11
CA GLN A 159 3.83 3.77 -2.04
C GLN A 159 4.43 3.37 -0.68
N GLY A 160 4.51 2.06 -0.41
CA GLY A 160 5.18 1.53 0.78
C GLY A 160 6.64 1.95 0.87
N VAL A 161 7.38 1.81 -0.24
CA VAL A 161 8.78 2.25 -0.34
C VAL A 161 8.89 3.74 -0.03
N ASN A 162 8.10 4.54 -0.73
CA ASN A 162 8.19 5.99 -0.64
C ASN A 162 7.90 6.45 0.79
N ASN A 163 6.84 5.95 1.42
CA ASN A 163 6.46 6.33 2.78
C ASN A 163 7.48 5.86 3.83
N VAL A 164 8.00 4.63 3.73
CA VAL A 164 8.98 4.10 4.69
C VAL A 164 10.27 4.92 4.66
N PHE A 165 10.80 5.22 3.47
CA PHE A 165 12.07 5.93 3.33
C PHE A 165 11.92 7.44 3.51
N SER A 166 10.89 8.06 2.92
CA SER A 166 10.69 9.51 2.97
C SER A 166 10.18 9.97 4.34
N GLU A 167 9.22 9.25 4.93
CA GLU A 167 8.55 9.67 6.16
C GLU A 167 9.00 8.85 7.38
N GLY A 168 9.12 7.53 7.24
CA GLY A 168 9.51 6.64 8.34
C GLY A 168 10.91 6.94 8.85
N LEU A 169 11.92 6.80 8.00
CA LEU A 169 13.33 7.05 8.38
C LEU A 169 13.55 8.50 8.83
N ARG A 170 13.02 9.47 8.08
CA ARG A 170 13.12 10.89 8.43
C ARG A 170 12.43 11.19 9.76
N GLY A 171 11.24 10.65 9.98
CA GLY A 171 10.48 10.83 11.21
C GLY A 171 11.20 10.27 12.43
N LEU A 172 11.73 9.04 12.33
CA LEU A 172 12.54 8.44 13.39
C LEU A 172 13.79 9.26 13.71
N LEU A 173 14.54 9.66 12.68
CA LEU A 173 15.72 10.52 12.84
C LEU A 173 15.37 11.87 13.46
N SER A 174 14.26 12.50 13.04
CA SER A 174 13.78 13.77 13.57
C SER A 174 13.42 13.66 15.05
N VAL A 175 12.70 12.60 15.45
CA VAL A 175 12.34 12.33 16.84
C VAL A 175 13.58 12.15 17.69
N ILE A 176 14.53 11.30 17.26
CA ILE A 176 15.76 11.02 18.02
C ILE A 176 16.64 12.27 18.16
N MET A 177 16.89 12.99 17.06
CA MET A 177 17.73 14.19 17.07
C MET A 177 17.09 15.34 17.83
N THR A 178 15.78 15.56 17.66
CA THR A 178 15.05 16.59 18.41
C THR A 178 15.03 16.27 19.90
N LEU A 179 14.80 15.02 20.28
CA LEU A 179 14.84 14.61 21.68
C LEU A 179 16.23 14.81 22.29
N GLY A 180 17.30 14.45 21.56
CA GLY A 180 18.68 14.72 21.98
C GLY A 180 18.96 16.21 22.17
N ALA A 181 18.51 17.05 21.22
CA ALA A 181 18.62 18.51 21.32
C ALA A 181 17.84 19.07 22.52
N MET A 182 16.64 18.55 22.81
CA MET A 182 15.85 18.97 23.97
C MET A 182 16.49 18.59 25.30
N ILE A 183 17.00 17.35 25.41
CA ILE A 183 17.69 16.86 26.61
C ILE A 183 18.93 17.71 26.91
N THR A 184 19.73 18.03 25.87
CA THR A 184 20.94 18.86 26.02
C THR A 184 20.63 20.31 26.41
N LEU A 185 19.46 20.84 26.05
CA LEU A 185 19.04 22.18 26.45
C LEU A 185 18.46 22.22 27.87
N ASN A 186 17.46 21.38 28.17
CA ASN A 186 16.84 21.33 29.49
C ASN A 186 16.04 20.04 29.70
N ILE A 187 16.50 19.19 30.62
CA ILE A 187 15.83 17.92 30.93
C ILE A 187 14.42 18.12 31.53
N ARG A 188 14.19 19.17 32.33
CA ARG A 188 12.90 19.38 33.02
C ARG A 188 11.80 19.75 32.04
N LEU A 189 12.07 20.68 31.12
CA LEU A 189 11.13 21.04 30.05
C LEU A 189 10.93 19.88 29.06
N THR A 190 11.98 19.07 28.84
CA THR A 190 11.88 17.88 28.00
C THR A 190 10.89 16.87 28.57
N LEU A 191 10.92 16.61 29.88
CA LEU A 191 9.98 15.70 30.54
C LEU A 191 8.53 16.14 30.36
N VAL A 192 8.25 17.45 30.37
CA VAL A 192 6.89 17.98 30.13
C VAL A 192 6.41 17.61 28.71
N VAL A 193 7.27 17.76 27.71
CA VAL A 193 6.93 17.39 26.33
C VAL A 193 6.83 15.89 26.15
N VAL A 194 7.77 15.11 26.69
CA VAL A 194 7.78 13.64 26.58
C VAL A 194 6.57 13.02 27.29
N ALA A 195 6.14 13.58 28.43
CA ALA A 195 4.93 13.15 29.15
C ALA A 195 3.64 13.29 28.32
N THR A 196 3.66 14.08 27.24
CA THR A 196 2.55 14.15 26.28
C THR A 196 2.40 12.86 25.48
N VAL A 197 3.51 12.21 25.12
CA VAL A 197 3.51 11.11 24.16
C VAL A 197 2.60 9.95 24.62
N PRO A 198 2.64 9.50 25.90
CA PRO A 198 1.69 8.52 26.40
C PRO A 198 0.22 8.96 26.29
N VAL A 199 -0.08 10.23 26.55
CA VAL A 199 -1.44 10.79 26.46
C VAL A 199 -1.91 10.78 25.01
N MET A 200 -1.08 11.24 24.07
CA MET A 200 -1.38 11.19 22.64
C MET A 200 -1.56 9.75 22.16
N ALA A 201 -0.68 8.83 22.54
CA ALA A 201 -0.75 7.43 22.16
C ALA A 201 -2.05 6.78 22.68
N TYR A 202 -2.43 7.04 23.93
CA TYR A 202 -3.66 6.52 24.52
C TYR A 202 -4.91 7.04 23.80
N VAL A 203 -4.97 8.36 23.55
CA VAL A 203 -6.09 8.98 22.83
C VAL A 203 -6.15 8.47 21.38
N ALA A 204 -5.02 8.39 20.70
CA ALA A 204 -4.92 7.89 19.33
C ALA A 204 -5.37 6.44 19.22
N ALA A 205 -4.92 5.57 20.14
CA ALA A 205 -5.34 4.17 20.19
C ALA A 205 -6.86 4.05 20.42
N THR A 206 -7.40 4.82 21.36
CA THR A 206 -8.83 4.78 21.71
C THR A 206 -9.70 5.24 20.55
N ILE A 207 -9.38 6.38 19.93
CA ILE A 207 -10.10 6.89 18.76
C ILE A 207 -9.93 5.92 17.59
N GLY A 208 -8.72 5.44 17.33
CA GLY A 208 -8.41 4.53 16.23
C GLY A 208 -9.21 3.22 16.29
N ILE A 209 -9.44 2.65 17.47
CA ILE A 209 -10.30 1.45 17.63
C ILE A 209 -11.74 1.75 17.21
N ARG A 210 -12.29 2.89 17.61
CA ARG A 210 -13.67 3.29 17.27
C ARG A 210 -13.82 3.59 15.78
N VAL A 211 -12.85 4.31 15.21
CA VAL A 211 -12.78 4.63 13.78
C VAL A 211 -12.75 3.33 12.96
N ARG A 212 -11.87 2.39 13.29
CA ARG A 212 -11.80 1.09 12.59
C ARG A 212 -13.14 0.32 12.65
N LYS A 213 -13.81 0.32 13.80
CA LYS A 213 -15.13 -0.33 13.95
C LYS A 213 -16.19 0.35 13.07
N ALA A 214 -16.23 1.68 13.03
CA ALA A 214 -17.19 2.43 12.22
C ALA A 214 -16.94 2.23 10.72
N PHE A 215 -15.69 2.29 10.26
CA PHE A 215 -15.35 2.01 8.86
C PHE A 215 -15.67 0.57 8.46
N ARG A 216 -15.54 -0.42 9.35
CA ARG A 216 -15.96 -1.79 9.07
C ARG A 216 -17.48 -1.89 8.82
N VAL A 217 -18.29 -1.18 9.61
CA VAL A 217 -19.75 -1.12 9.39
C VAL A 217 -20.07 -0.39 8.10
N ASN A 218 -19.41 0.74 7.83
CA ASN A 218 -19.57 1.47 6.57
C ASN A 218 -19.25 0.60 5.36
N GLN A 219 -18.13 -0.12 5.38
CA GLN A 219 -17.72 -1.02 4.30
C GLN A 219 -18.78 -2.11 4.04
N GLN A 220 -19.38 -2.68 5.09
CA GLN A 220 -20.47 -3.64 4.93
C GLN A 220 -21.69 -3.02 4.26
N LYS A 221 -22.12 -1.83 4.69
CA LYS A 221 -23.28 -1.15 4.11
C LYS A 221 -23.07 -0.70 2.66
N VAL A 222 -21.86 -0.28 2.33
CA VAL A 222 -21.47 0.01 0.94
C VAL A 222 -21.46 -1.27 0.08
N ALA A 223 -21.04 -2.40 0.65
CA ALA A 223 -21.13 -3.69 -0.04
C ALA A 223 -22.57 -4.12 -0.28
N ASP A 224 -23.46 -3.98 0.72
CA ASP A 224 -24.89 -4.25 0.58
C ASP A 224 -25.51 -3.37 -0.53
N LEU A 225 -25.17 -2.07 -0.56
CA LEU A 225 -25.60 -1.13 -1.61
C LEU A 225 -25.09 -1.53 -2.99
N SER A 226 -23.81 -1.92 -3.11
CA SER A 226 -23.22 -2.36 -4.37
C SER A 226 -23.87 -3.63 -4.89
N SER A 227 -24.14 -4.59 -3.99
CA SER A 227 -24.86 -5.82 -4.32
C SER A 227 -26.27 -5.53 -4.83
N LYS A 228 -26.97 -4.56 -4.22
CA LYS A 228 -28.30 -4.16 -4.67
C LYS A 228 -28.24 -3.57 -6.08
N ILE A 229 -27.27 -2.71 -6.37
CA ILE A 229 -27.05 -2.14 -7.71
C ILE A 229 -26.80 -3.26 -8.74
N GLU A 230 -25.93 -4.21 -8.42
CA GLU A 230 -25.60 -5.34 -9.30
C GLU A 230 -26.84 -6.20 -9.62
N GLU A 231 -27.66 -6.50 -8.60
CA GLU A 231 -28.92 -7.23 -8.74
C GLU A 231 -29.92 -6.45 -9.61
N SER A 232 -30.13 -5.16 -9.35
CA SER A 232 -31.08 -4.32 -10.10
C SER A 232 -30.68 -4.17 -11.57
N ILE A 233 -29.40 -3.98 -11.88
CA ILE A 233 -28.91 -3.85 -13.26
C ILE A 233 -29.04 -5.19 -13.99
N SER A 234 -28.58 -6.28 -13.37
CA SER A 234 -28.69 -7.62 -13.95
C SER A 234 -30.14 -8.04 -14.18
N GLY A 235 -31.03 -7.65 -13.26
CA GLY A 235 -32.46 -7.91 -13.28
C GLY A 235 -33.31 -6.85 -14.00
N VAL A 236 -32.71 -5.86 -14.67
CA VAL A 236 -33.44 -4.69 -15.19
C VAL A 236 -34.59 -5.06 -16.13
N LYS A 237 -34.42 -6.12 -16.94
CA LYS A 237 -35.49 -6.63 -17.81
C LYS A 237 -36.69 -7.13 -17.01
N VAL A 238 -36.45 -7.89 -15.93
CA VAL A 238 -37.51 -8.40 -15.06
C VAL A 238 -38.22 -7.23 -14.36
N ILE A 239 -37.46 -6.30 -13.79
CA ILE A 239 -38.03 -5.12 -13.12
C ILE A 239 -38.95 -4.34 -14.07
N LYS A 240 -38.50 -4.12 -15.32
CA LYS A 240 -39.28 -3.41 -16.35
C LYS A 240 -40.50 -4.19 -16.82
N THR A 241 -40.39 -5.50 -17.03
CA THR A 241 -41.51 -6.33 -17.47
C THR A 241 -42.62 -6.42 -16.41
N PHE A 242 -42.26 -6.42 -15.12
CA PHE A 242 -43.23 -6.49 -14.02
C PHE A 242 -43.65 -5.11 -13.47
N GLY A 243 -43.15 -4.00 -14.04
CA GLY A 243 -43.51 -2.64 -13.59
C GLY A 243 -43.12 -2.32 -12.14
N MET A 244 -42.04 -2.92 -11.65
CA MET A 244 -41.63 -2.86 -10.24
C MET A 244 -40.67 -1.69 -9.91
N GLU A 245 -40.48 -0.72 -10.80
CA GLU A 245 -39.45 0.31 -10.62
C GLU A 245 -39.61 1.10 -9.32
N LYS A 246 -40.85 1.44 -8.93
CA LYS A 246 -41.10 2.18 -7.68
C LYS A 246 -40.72 1.37 -6.45
N ALA A 247 -41.01 0.08 -6.44
CA ALA A 247 -40.64 -0.81 -5.34
C ALA A 247 -39.13 -0.92 -5.23
N GLU A 248 -38.45 -1.07 -6.37
CA GLU A 248 -37.00 -1.18 -6.42
C GLU A 248 -36.28 0.12 -6.00
N ILE A 249 -36.80 1.28 -6.41
CA ILE A 249 -36.30 2.59 -5.97
C ILE A 249 -36.44 2.75 -4.45
N ASN A 250 -37.56 2.31 -3.86
CA ASN A 250 -37.77 2.39 -2.43
C ASN A 250 -36.78 1.51 -1.65
N ASP A 251 -36.54 0.28 -2.11
CA ASP A 251 -35.56 -0.61 -1.48
C ASP A 251 -34.13 -0.09 -1.65
N PHE A 252 -33.78 0.42 -2.84
CA PHE A 252 -32.50 1.10 -3.07
C PHE A 252 -32.31 2.29 -2.12
N ASN A 253 -33.32 3.15 -1.97
CA ASN A 253 -33.26 4.31 -1.08
C ASN A 253 -33.01 3.89 0.37
N ARG A 254 -33.64 2.81 0.84
CA ARG A 254 -33.42 2.27 2.19
C ARG A 254 -31.95 1.88 2.40
N VAL A 255 -31.39 1.05 1.53
CA VAL A 255 -29.99 0.60 1.64
C VAL A 255 -29.00 1.75 1.45
N SER A 256 -29.34 2.70 0.58
CA SER A 256 -28.55 3.92 0.36
C SER A 256 -28.50 4.81 1.61
N ILE A 257 -29.62 5.00 2.30
CA ILE A 257 -29.66 5.76 3.58
C ILE A 257 -28.85 5.04 4.65
N GLU A 258 -28.96 3.71 4.77
CA GLU A 258 -28.16 2.95 5.73
C GLU A 258 -26.65 3.10 5.48
N ALA A 259 -26.22 3.08 4.21
CA ALA A 259 -24.83 3.32 3.82
C ALA A 259 -24.40 4.77 4.10
N ARG A 260 -25.25 5.74 3.78
CA ARG A 260 -25.01 7.16 4.08
C ARG A 260 -24.82 7.40 5.57
N ASP A 261 -25.70 6.87 6.41
CA ASP A 261 -25.67 7.09 7.85
C ASP A 261 -24.45 6.41 8.50
N ALA A 262 -24.14 5.18 8.08
CA ALA A 262 -22.92 4.48 8.50
C ALA A 262 -21.64 5.22 8.07
N GLY A 263 -21.60 5.71 6.83
CA GLY A 263 -20.49 6.51 6.31
C GLY A 263 -20.32 7.84 7.04
N THR A 264 -21.42 8.54 7.32
CA THR A 264 -21.42 9.79 8.08
C THR A 264 -20.80 9.59 9.47
N ILE A 265 -21.19 8.53 10.18
CA ILE A 265 -20.63 8.22 11.51
C ILE A 265 -19.13 7.89 11.40
N ALA A 266 -18.73 7.09 10.41
CA ALA A 266 -17.33 6.73 10.20
C ALA A 266 -16.45 7.97 9.95
N GLU A 267 -16.90 8.86 9.06
CA GLU A 267 -16.19 10.10 8.73
C GLU A 267 -16.15 11.07 9.91
N MET A 268 -17.27 11.25 10.64
CA MET A 268 -17.29 12.09 11.83
C MET A 268 -16.27 11.63 12.88
N LEU A 269 -16.19 10.32 13.14
CA LEU A 269 -15.21 9.76 14.06
C LEU A 269 -13.77 9.94 13.57
N SER A 270 -13.55 9.79 12.25
CA SER A 270 -12.25 10.00 11.61
C SER A 270 -11.78 11.45 11.77
N HIS A 271 -12.65 12.41 11.43
CA HIS A 271 -12.34 13.84 11.44
C HIS A 271 -12.15 14.41 12.85
N ILE A 272 -12.69 13.79 13.91
CA ILE A 272 -12.43 14.20 15.30
C ILE A 272 -10.98 13.95 15.72
N PHE A 273 -10.26 13.00 15.08
CA PHE A 273 -8.90 12.65 15.46
C PHE A 273 -7.93 13.85 15.40
N MET A 274 -7.89 14.57 14.27
CA MET A 274 -6.92 15.64 14.07
C MET A 274 -7.15 16.86 14.99
N PRO A 275 -8.38 17.37 15.16
CA PRO A 275 -8.68 18.41 16.14
C PRO A 275 -8.33 18.03 17.57
N VAL A 276 -8.57 16.77 17.99
CA VAL A 276 -8.20 16.31 19.34
C VAL A 276 -6.68 16.30 19.52
N MET A 277 -5.92 15.82 18.52
CA MET A 277 -4.45 15.86 18.55
C MET A 277 -3.92 17.29 18.56
N GLN A 278 -4.55 18.20 17.83
CA GLN A 278 -4.21 19.62 17.80
C GLN A 278 -4.56 20.33 19.12
N LEU A 279 -5.66 19.94 19.77
CA LEU A 279 -6.03 20.44 21.10
C LEU A 279 -5.00 20.01 22.14
N ILE A 280 -4.59 18.73 22.14
CA ILE A 280 -3.53 18.24 23.01
C ILE A 280 -2.26 19.08 22.79
N THR A 281 -1.81 19.19 21.54
CA THR A 281 -0.62 19.97 21.16
C THR A 281 -0.72 21.44 21.62
N SER A 282 -1.89 22.07 21.49
CA SER A 282 -2.14 23.45 21.92
C SER A 282 -2.12 23.60 23.44
N VAL A 283 -2.69 22.64 24.19
CA VAL A 283 -2.65 22.62 25.66
C VAL A 283 -1.20 22.52 26.14
N ILE A 284 -0.38 21.69 25.49
CA ILE A 284 1.04 21.54 25.87
C ILE A 284 1.83 22.78 25.54
N LEU A 285 1.54 23.42 24.41
CA LEU A 285 2.12 24.72 24.10
C LEU A 285 1.78 25.74 25.19
N ALA A 286 0.51 25.79 25.64
CA ALA A 286 0.10 26.66 26.74
C ALA A 286 0.81 26.31 28.06
N LEU A 287 0.97 25.02 28.38
CA LEU A 287 1.73 24.57 29.56
C LEU A 287 3.21 24.94 29.46
N LEU A 288 3.84 24.77 28.29
CA LEU A 288 5.22 25.16 28.05
C LEU A 288 5.41 26.66 28.20
N VAL A 289 4.53 27.47 27.62
CA VAL A 289 4.56 28.93 27.75
C VAL A 289 4.29 29.36 29.19
N GLY A 290 3.31 28.76 29.88
CA GLY A 290 2.96 29.09 31.25
C GLY A 290 4.07 28.71 32.25
N ILE A 291 4.52 27.45 32.23
CA ILE A 291 5.58 26.95 33.11
C ILE A 291 6.91 27.61 32.74
N GLY A 292 7.24 27.65 31.45
CA GLY A 292 8.46 28.28 30.96
C GLY A 292 8.51 29.77 31.26
N GLY A 293 7.41 30.50 31.03
CA GLY A 293 7.29 31.91 31.38
C GLY A 293 7.43 32.16 32.88
N TYR A 294 6.77 31.36 33.73
CA TYR A 294 6.93 31.44 35.18
C TYR A 294 8.39 31.17 35.61
N LEU A 295 9.07 30.20 35.00
CA LEU A 295 10.46 29.89 35.28
C LEU A 295 11.41 31.00 34.84
N VAL A 296 11.15 31.66 33.71
CA VAL A 296 11.90 32.85 33.24
C VAL A 296 11.76 34.00 34.24
N LEU A 297 10.56 34.23 34.76
CA LEU A 297 10.29 35.28 35.75
C LEU A 297 10.95 35.01 37.12
N LYS A 298 11.01 33.74 37.53
CA LYS A 298 11.55 33.35 38.86
C LYS A 298 13.07 33.15 38.85
N ASN A 299 13.65 32.74 37.71
CA ASN A 299 15.05 32.35 37.64
C ASN A 299 15.66 32.67 36.26
N SER A 300 15.76 33.97 35.98
CA SER A 300 16.15 34.54 34.67
C SER A 300 17.58 34.23 34.24
N THR A 301 18.43 33.72 35.15
CA THR A 301 19.81 33.31 34.84
C THR A 301 19.90 31.95 34.16
N VAL A 302 18.90 31.06 34.35
CA VAL A 302 18.89 29.70 33.78
C VAL A 302 17.83 29.54 32.69
N PHE A 303 16.74 30.32 32.76
CA PHE A 303 15.64 30.26 31.81
C PHE A 303 15.53 31.59 31.06
N SER A 304 15.77 31.56 29.74
CA SER A 304 15.68 32.71 28.84
C SER A 304 14.47 32.64 27.91
N ILE A 305 14.08 33.78 27.32
CA ILE A 305 13.02 33.84 26.31
C ILE A 305 13.40 33.01 25.08
N GLY A 306 14.69 33.01 24.75
CA GLY A 306 15.23 32.20 23.67
C GLY A 306 15.12 30.69 23.91
N LEU A 307 15.41 30.22 25.14
CA LEU A 307 15.22 28.81 25.52
C LEU A 307 13.76 28.40 25.35
N LEU A 308 12.82 29.22 25.80
CA LEU A 308 11.39 28.97 25.65
C LEU A 308 10.99 28.87 24.16
N THR A 309 11.51 29.77 23.33
CA THR A 309 11.27 29.77 21.89
C THR A 309 11.78 28.50 21.22
N SER A 310 13.00 28.04 21.56
CA SER A 310 13.53 26.77 21.08
C SER A 310 12.66 25.58 21.48
N PHE A 311 12.19 25.54 22.73
CA PHE A 311 11.35 24.46 23.23
C PHE A 311 9.97 24.40 22.55
N ILE A 312 9.37 25.56 22.23
CA ILE A 312 8.12 25.64 21.47
C ILE A 312 8.28 25.04 20.06
N MET A 313 9.40 25.32 19.40
CA MET A 313 9.67 24.78 18.08
C MET A 313 10.00 23.28 18.15
N TYR A 314 10.85 22.87 19.09
CA TYR A 314 11.19 21.47 19.27
C TYR A 314 10.00 20.61 19.69
N SER A 315 9.07 21.12 20.50
CA SER A 315 7.86 20.37 20.83
C SER A 315 7.04 20.05 19.59
N ARG A 316 6.93 20.97 18.62
CA ARG A 316 6.25 20.71 17.34
C ARG A 316 7.01 19.69 16.50
N ASN A 317 8.33 19.85 16.36
CA ASN A 317 9.17 18.94 15.59
C ASN A 317 9.20 17.52 16.16
N PHE A 318 9.06 17.38 17.48
CA PHE A 318 9.01 16.10 18.17
C PHE A 318 7.64 15.42 18.05
N LEU A 319 6.54 16.18 18.22
CA LEU A 319 5.19 15.61 18.24
C LEU A 319 4.63 15.31 16.84
N TRP A 320 4.99 16.09 15.82
CA TRP A 320 4.42 15.93 14.47
C TRP A 320 4.77 14.58 13.81
N PRO A 321 6.03 14.11 13.80
CA PRO A 321 6.36 12.80 13.22
C PRO A 321 5.69 11.63 13.96
N ILE A 322 5.51 11.74 15.28
CA ILE A 322 4.84 10.72 16.09
C ILE A 322 3.39 10.51 15.60
N GLN A 323 2.70 11.59 15.20
CA GLN A 323 1.36 11.50 14.63
C GLN A 323 1.35 10.77 13.28
N GLN A 324 2.38 10.97 12.44
CA GLN A 324 2.49 10.35 11.12
C GLN A 324 2.81 8.85 11.18
N ILE A 325 3.64 8.41 12.15
CA ILE A 325 4.05 7.00 12.29
C ILE A 325 2.84 6.04 12.39
N THR A 326 1.73 6.50 12.97
CA THR A 326 0.50 5.69 13.10
C THR A 326 -0.12 5.33 11.75
N GLY A 327 0.04 6.18 10.73
CA GLY A 327 -0.48 5.94 9.38
C GLY A 327 0.39 5.00 8.55
N ILE A 328 1.71 5.01 8.76
CA ILE A 328 2.70 4.24 7.97
C ILE A 328 2.47 2.73 8.09
N TYR A 329 1.98 2.25 9.25
CA TYR A 329 1.74 0.81 9.47
C TYR A 329 0.81 0.19 8.41
N ASN A 330 -0.29 0.86 8.06
CA ASN A 330 -1.25 0.35 7.09
C ASN A 330 -0.65 0.30 5.68
N VAL A 331 0.18 1.29 5.33
CA VAL A 331 0.88 1.34 4.04
C VAL A 331 1.88 0.19 3.95
N ILE A 332 2.66 -0.06 5.00
CA ILE A 332 3.61 -1.19 5.03
C ILE A 332 2.87 -2.52 4.86
N GLN A 333 1.75 -2.72 5.56
CA GLN A 333 0.94 -3.93 5.43
C GLN A 333 0.42 -4.12 3.99
N SER A 334 -0.11 -3.06 3.39
CA SER A 334 -0.58 -3.08 2.00
C SER A 334 0.56 -3.42 1.02
N ALA A 335 1.73 -2.81 1.19
CA ALA A 335 2.91 -3.07 0.38
C ALA A 335 3.40 -4.51 0.50
N LEU A 336 3.40 -5.09 1.70
CA LEU A 336 3.81 -6.47 1.92
C LEU A 336 2.82 -7.48 1.32
N ALA A 337 1.51 -7.21 1.44
CA ALA A 337 0.47 -8.02 0.82
C ALA A 337 0.49 -7.95 -0.71
N GLY A 338 0.73 -6.77 -1.27
CA GLY A 338 0.95 -6.59 -2.71
C GLY A 338 2.19 -7.34 -3.19
N ALA A 339 3.29 -7.23 -2.45
CA ALA A 339 4.53 -7.94 -2.77
C ALA A 339 4.37 -9.46 -2.76
N GLU A 340 3.68 -10.01 -1.76
CA GLU A 340 3.40 -11.46 -1.71
C GLU A 340 2.64 -11.92 -2.96
N ARG A 341 1.55 -11.25 -3.33
CA ARG A 341 0.74 -11.61 -4.52
C ARG A 341 1.51 -11.49 -5.83
N VAL A 342 2.42 -10.52 -5.95
CA VAL A 342 3.32 -10.39 -7.11
C VAL A 342 4.36 -11.51 -7.11
N PHE A 343 4.90 -11.87 -5.94
CA PHE A 343 5.84 -12.97 -5.82
C PHE A 343 5.20 -14.34 -6.06
N GLU A 344 3.94 -14.54 -5.70
CA GLU A 344 3.17 -15.74 -6.07
C GLU A 344 3.13 -15.93 -7.59
N ILE A 345 2.93 -14.85 -8.36
CA ILE A 345 3.00 -14.91 -9.83
C ILE A 345 4.41 -15.31 -10.28
N LEU A 346 5.42 -14.61 -9.77
CA LEU A 346 6.83 -14.85 -10.14
C LEU A 346 7.33 -16.24 -9.76
N ASP A 347 6.72 -16.88 -8.75
CA ASP A 347 7.06 -18.23 -8.32
C ASP A 347 6.23 -19.30 -9.04
N THR A 348 5.18 -18.91 -9.75
CA THR A 348 4.36 -19.82 -10.53
C THR A 348 5.21 -20.43 -11.63
N ARG A 349 5.23 -21.77 -11.72
CA ARG A 349 5.98 -22.48 -12.74
C ARG A 349 5.07 -22.83 -13.93
N PRO A 350 5.57 -22.74 -15.17
CA PRO A 350 4.82 -23.23 -16.32
C PRO A 350 4.60 -24.73 -16.19
N VAL A 351 3.38 -25.19 -16.49
CA VAL A 351 3.01 -26.61 -16.41
C VAL A 351 3.65 -27.38 -17.57
N VAL A 352 3.66 -26.77 -18.75
CA VAL A 352 4.30 -27.32 -19.95
C VAL A 352 5.75 -26.84 -19.96
N VAL A 353 6.68 -27.80 -19.84
CA VAL A 353 8.12 -27.51 -19.89
C VAL A 353 8.66 -27.94 -21.26
N GLU A 354 9.40 -27.04 -21.90
CA GLU A 354 10.01 -27.34 -23.18
C GLU A 354 11.14 -28.37 -23.04
N ARG A 355 11.31 -29.18 -24.09
CA ARG A 355 12.40 -30.15 -24.12
C ARG A 355 13.74 -29.40 -24.26
N PRO A 356 14.80 -29.84 -23.58
CA PRO A 356 16.11 -29.20 -23.68
C PRO A 356 16.71 -29.28 -25.09
N GLU A 357 16.32 -30.30 -25.87
CA GLU A 357 16.71 -30.47 -27.27
C GLU A 357 15.47 -30.36 -28.17
N PRO A 358 15.24 -29.22 -28.84
CA PRO A 358 14.14 -29.07 -29.77
C PRO A 358 14.40 -29.92 -31.02
N VAL A 359 13.38 -30.68 -31.42
CA VAL A 359 13.40 -31.42 -32.68
C VAL A 359 13.11 -30.44 -33.83
N PRO A 360 13.87 -30.47 -34.94
CA PRO A 360 13.54 -29.67 -36.10
C PRO A 360 12.14 -30.02 -36.60
N PHE A 361 11.41 -29.02 -37.11
CA PHE A 361 10.10 -29.22 -37.68
C PHE A 361 10.16 -30.29 -38.77
N SER A 362 9.37 -31.35 -38.60
CA SER A 362 9.25 -32.43 -39.58
C SER A 362 7.87 -32.42 -40.19
N GLU A 363 7.82 -32.42 -41.51
CA GLU A 363 6.61 -32.79 -42.23
C GLU A 363 6.40 -34.30 -42.07
N GLY A 364 5.33 -34.69 -41.38
CA GLY A 364 5.07 -36.10 -41.08
C GLY A 364 3.68 -36.34 -40.50
N ASP A 365 3.40 -37.61 -40.23
CA ASP A 365 2.11 -38.05 -39.69
C ASP A 365 1.90 -37.54 -38.26
N ILE A 366 0.67 -37.18 -37.92
CA ILE A 366 0.27 -36.85 -36.55
C ILE A 366 -0.37 -38.09 -35.92
N VAL A 367 0.15 -38.55 -34.79
CA VAL A 367 -0.35 -39.75 -34.09
C VAL A 367 -0.73 -39.39 -32.65
N PHE A 368 -2.00 -39.58 -32.31
CA PHE A 368 -2.49 -39.71 -30.95
C PHE A 368 -2.58 -41.21 -30.63
N ASN A 369 -1.92 -41.64 -29.56
CA ASN A 369 -1.89 -43.05 -29.14
C ASN A 369 -2.37 -43.16 -27.69
N GLY A 370 -3.53 -43.76 -27.47
CA GLY A 370 -4.11 -43.95 -26.14
C GLY A 370 -4.21 -42.68 -25.29
N VAL A 371 -4.46 -41.51 -25.91
CA VAL A 371 -4.35 -40.21 -25.22
C VAL A 371 -5.52 -39.99 -24.27
N HIS A 372 -5.19 -39.67 -23.01
CA HIS A 372 -6.12 -39.27 -21.96
C HIS A 372 -5.79 -37.85 -21.48
N PHE A 373 -6.84 -37.04 -21.33
CA PHE A 373 -6.66 -35.65 -20.88
C PHE A 373 -7.85 -35.10 -20.08
N ALA A 374 -7.53 -34.31 -19.07
CA ALA A 374 -8.45 -33.57 -18.22
C ALA A 374 -7.85 -32.20 -17.84
N TYR A 375 -8.64 -31.12 -17.95
CA TYR A 375 -8.23 -29.78 -17.46
C TYR A 375 -8.19 -29.70 -15.93
N GLU A 376 -9.09 -30.44 -15.28
CA GLU A 376 -9.22 -30.57 -13.83
C GLU A 376 -9.19 -32.04 -13.46
N GLU A 377 -8.50 -32.35 -12.36
CA GLU A 377 -8.41 -33.71 -11.84
C GLU A 377 -9.82 -34.28 -11.53
N GLY A 378 -10.07 -35.52 -11.94
CA GLY A 378 -11.36 -36.19 -11.76
C GLY A 378 -12.46 -35.81 -12.75
N LYS A 379 -12.17 -34.99 -13.78
CA LYS A 379 -13.12 -34.65 -14.85
C LYS A 379 -12.49 -34.91 -16.23
N PRO A 380 -12.45 -36.18 -16.67
CA PRO A 380 -11.88 -36.53 -17.98
C PRO A 380 -12.64 -35.84 -19.12
N VAL A 381 -11.88 -35.36 -20.11
CA VAL A 381 -12.40 -34.70 -21.33
C VAL A 381 -12.11 -35.54 -22.56
N LEU A 382 -10.92 -36.15 -22.61
CA LEU A 382 -10.52 -37.11 -23.62
C LEU A 382 -10.13 -38.42 -22.94
N GLU A 383 -10.66 -39.52 -23.46
CA GLU A 383 -10.43 -40.87 -22.95
C GLU A 383 -10.03 -41.78 -24.13
N ASP A 384 -8.88 -42.44 -24.03
CA ASP A 384 -8.35 -43.42 -24.98
C ASP A 384 -8.41 -42.99 -26.47
N ILE A 385 -7.96 -41.77 -26.76
CA ILE A 385 -7.95 -41.25 -28.13
C ILE A 385 -6.81 -41.87 -28.93
N ASN A 386 -7.18 -42.60 -29.98
CA ASN A 386 -6.29 -43.20 -30.98
C ASN A 386 -6.63 -42.62 -32.36
N LEU A 387 -5.75 -41.77 -32.91
CA LEU A 387 -5.96 -41.07 -34.17
C LEU A 387 -4.63 -40.94 -34.93
N THR A 388 -4.62 -41.37 -36.20
CA THR A 388 -3.49 -41.16 -37.11
C THR A 388 -3.92 -40.25 -38.27
N VAL A 389 -3.20 -39.16 -38.48
CA VAL A 389 -3.39 -38.22 -39.59
C VAL A 389 -2.18 -38.33 -40.52
N PRO A 390 -2.33 -38.96 -41.70
CA PRO A 390 -1.25 -39.05 -42.67
C PRO A 390 -0.83 -37.67 -43.19
N HIS A 391 0.44 -37.50 -43.53
CA HIS A 391 0.93 -36.30 -44.21
C HIS A 391 0.14 -36.00 -45.49
N GLY A 392 -0.21 -34.72 -45.69
CA GLY A 392 -0.97 -34.26 -46.85
C GLY A 392 -2.49 -34.44 -46.77
N ASN A 393 -3.00 -35.11 -45.74
CA ASN A 393 -4.44 -35.37 -45.58
C ASN A 393 -5.13 -34.30 -44.71
N VAL A 394 -6.38 -34.00 -45.07
CA VAL A 394 -7.28 -33.16 -44.26
C VAL A 394 -8.30 -34.06 -43.57
N ILE A 395 -8.36 -34.00 -42.24
CA ILE A 395 -9.34 -34.74 -41.44
C ILE A 395 -10.33 -33.76 -40.79
N ALA A 396 -11.62 -34.10 -40.85
CA ALA A 396 -12.68 -33.35 -40.20
C ALA A 396 -13.03 -33.96 -38.84
N ILE A 397 -12.97 -33.16 -37.77
CA ILE A 397 -13.38 -33.55 -36.42
C ILE A 397 -14.82 -33.06 -36.18
N VAL A 398 -15.78 -33.99 -36.10
CA VAL A 398 -17.22 -33.69 -35.99
C VAL A 398 -17.80 -34.29 -34.71
N GLY A 399 -18.73 -33.58 -34.06
CA GLY A 399 -19.41 -34.06 -32.85
C GLY A 399 -20.16 -32.94 -32.11
N PRO A 400 -20.95 -33.27 -31.08
CA PRO A 400 -21.70 -32.29 -30.30
C PRO A 400 -20.77 -31.37 -29.49
N THR A 401 -21.29 -30.23 -29.02
CA THR A 401 -20.57 -29.32 -28.10
C THR A 401 -20.16 -30.09 -26.85
N GLY A 402 -18.90 -29.93 -26.40
CA GLY A 402 -18.36 -30.65 -25.25
C GLY A 402 -17.68 -32.00 -25.58
N ALA A 403 -17.74 -32.48 -26.82
CA ALA A 403 -17.08 -33.73 -27.23
C ALA A 403 -15.53 -33.66 -27.33
N GLY A 404 -14.87 -32.64 -26.75
CA GLY A 404 -13.40 -32.55 -26.73
C GLY A 404 -12.72 -32.08 -28.03
N LYS A 405 -13.47 -31.66 -29.06
CA LYS A 405 -12.92 -31.23 -30.36
C LYS A 405 -11.87 -30.12 -30.24
N THR A 406 -12.18 -29.05 -29.51
CA THR A 406 -11.25 -27.93 -29.26
C THR A 406 -10.07 -28.37 -28.40
N THR A 407 -10.30 -29.31 -27.47
CA THR A 407 -9.26 -29.88 -26.62
C THR A 407 -8.21 -30.64 -27.41
N LEU A 408 -8.60 -31.40 -28.44
CA LEU A 408 -7.66 -32.06 -29.36
C LEU A 408 -6.73 -31.07 -30.06
N ILE A 409 -7.28 -29.94 -30.53
CA ILE A 409 -6.48 -28.88 -31.15
C ILE A 409 -5.53 -28.24 -30.13
N ASN A 410 -6.00 -27.97 -28.91
CA ASN A 410 -5.15 -27.40 -27.86
C ASN A 410 -4.00 -28.31 -27.46
N LEU A 411 -4.20 -29.64 -27.46
CA LEU A 411 -3.15 -30.62 -27.21
C LEU A 411 -2.15 -30.70 -28.38
N LEU A 412 -2.64 -30.62 -29.63
CA LEU A 412 -1.77 -30.61 -30.81
C LEU A 412 -0.85 -29.38 -30.83
N SER A 413 -1.38 -28.21 -30.46
CA SER A 413 -0.59 -26.98 -30.28
C SER A 413 0.20 -26.96 -28.96
N ARG A 414 0.13 -28.03 -28.17
CA ARG A 414 0.81 -28.21 -26.88
C ARG A 414 0.61 -27.06 -25.89
N PHE A 415 -0.58 -26.44 -25.92
CA PHE A 415 -1.01 -25.51 -24.86
C PHE A 415 -1.20 -26.22 -23.51
N TYR A 416 -1.38 -27.54 -23.57
CA TYR A 416 -1.54 -28.46 -22.46
C TYR A 416 -0.73 -29.73 -22.76
N ASP A 417 -0.16 -30.35 -21.72
CA ASP A 417 0.41 -31.69 -21.82
C ASP A 417 -0.66 -32.74 -21.44
N ILE A 418 -0.55 -33.92 -22.04
CA ILE A 418 -1.45 -35.06 -21.81
C ILE A 418 -1.26 -35.64 -20.40
N ASN A 419 -2.31 -36.26 -19.84
CA ASN A 419 -2.18 -36.96 -18.57
C ASN A 419 -1.59 -38.37 -18.72
N LYS A 420 -1.90 -39.05 -19.84
CA LYS A 420 -1.44 -40.40 -20.18
C LYS A 420 -1.58 -40.63 -21.69
N GLY A 421 -0.73 -41.48 -22.28
CA GLY A 421 -0.79 -41.87 -23.70
C GLY A 421 0.59 -41.84 -24.34
#